data_AF-A0A5P2AK33-F1
#
_entry.id   AF-A0A5P2AK33-F1
#
_cell.length_a   1.000
_cell.length_b   1.000
_cell.length_c   1.000
_cell.angle_alpha   90.00
_cell.angle_beta   90.00
_cell.angle_gamma   90.00
#
_symmetry.space_group_name_H-M   'P 1'
#
loop_
_entity.id
_entity.type
_entity.pdbx_description
1 polymer ?
#
loop_
_entity_poly.entity_id
_entity_poly.type
_entity_poly.pdbx_seq_one_letter_code
_entity_poly.pdbx_strand_id
1 'polypeptide(L)'
;MTGLDARRATVLTRRYELPRSPGTVRTCRELTQRALSEWFGPAGAPGQVAAEDALLLVSEVVTNAFAHGGVAYELRLDRTDRRLRVQVSDTSPVRPRSHGPHRADSTSGHGLYLLERLSAAWGWARRGGGKAVWFEVAVPPSRGGMPGPGACPAPGAPGRSPA
;
A
#
# COMPACT_ATOMS: atom_id res chain seq x y z
N MET A 1 -33.81 -13.60 12.31
CA MET A 1 -32.42 -14.10 12.38
C MET A 1 -31.52 -13.07 11.72
N THR A 2 -30.76 -12.39 12.58
CA THR A 2 -29.66 -11.41 12.43
C THR A 2 -29.27 -10.91 11.04
N GLY A 3 -29.44 -9.58 10.86
CA GLY A 3 -28.98 -8.83 9.70
C GLY A 3 -27.47 -8.80 9.56
N LEU A 4 -27.02 -9.01 8.32
CA LEU A 4 -25.68 -8.69 7.88
C LEU A 4 -25.63 -7.16 7.69
N ASP A 5 -25.26 -6.43 8.74
CA ASP A 5 -24.91 -5.01 8.61
C ASP A 5 -23.56 -4.93 7.90
N ALA A 6 -23.61 -5.10 6.56
CA ALA A 6 -22.49 -4.87 5.67
C ALA A 6 -22.24 -3.36 5.61
N ARG A 7 -21.65 -2.82 6.67
CA ARG A 7 -21.11 -1.47 6.69
C ARG A 7 -20.18 -1.35 5.48
N ARG A 8 -20.64 -0.66 4.43
CA ARG A 8 -19.77 -0.29 3.32
C ARG A 8 -18.62 0.50 3.93
N ALA A 9 -17.43 -0.07 3.91
CA ALA A 9 -16.24 0.64 4.35
C ALA A 9 -16.15 1.91 3.50
N THR A 10 -16.20 3.08 4.14
CA THR A 10 -16.00 4.35 3.44
C THR A 10 -14.59 4.35 2.86
N VAL A 11 -14.48 4.39 1.53
CA VAL A 11 -13.20 4.46 0.85
C VAL A 11 -12.86 5.93 0.60
N LEU A 12 -11.81 6.42 1.25
CA LEU A 12 -11.23 7.71 0.92
C LEU A 12 -10.36 7.54 -0.32
N THR A 13 -10.65 8.32 -1.36
CA THR A 13 -9.93 8.23 -2.65
C THR A 13 -9.22 9.54 -2.96
N ARG A 14 -7.98 9.44 -3.43
CA ARG A 14 -7.26 10.52 -4.11
C ARG A 14 -6.77 10.01 -5.47
N ARG A 15 -6.95 10.82 -6.50
CA ARG A 15 -6.45 10.56 -7.84
C ARG A 15 -5.78 11.82 -8.35
N TYR A 16 -4.57 11.67 -8.84
CA TYR A 16 -3.74 12.74 -9.36
C TYR A 16 -3.31 12.39 -10.77
N GLU A 17 -3.56 13.32 -11.70
CA GLU A 17 -2.93 13.31 -13.00
C GLU A 17 -1.53 13.90 -12.87
N LEU A 18 -0.54 13.20 -13.39
CA LEU A 18 0.86 13.54 -13.19
C LEU A 18 1.40 14.29 -14.41
N PRO A 19 2.20 15.35 -14.21
CA PRO A 19 2.89 16.01 -15.30
C PRO A 19 3.89 15.03 -15.93
N ARG A 20 4.02 15.10 -17.26
CA ARG A 20 5.00 14.31 -18.02
C ARG A 20 6.37 15.00 -18.01
N SER A 21 6.99 15.10 -16.83
CA SER A 21 8.26 15.81 -16.66
C SER A 21 9.26 15.04 -15.77
N PRO A 22 10.56 15.37 -15.77
CA PRO A 22 11.57 14.67 -14.97
C PRO A 22 11.35 14.72 -13.45
N GLY A 23 10.45 15.59 -12.95
CA GLY A 23 10.16 15.76 -11.51
C GLY A 23 9.10 14.81 -10.94
N THR A 24 8.51 13.92 -11.76
CA THR A 24 7.33 13.13 -11.36
C THR A 24 7.56 12.25 -10.14
N VAL A 25 8.77 11.72 -9.90
CA VAL A 25 9.07 10.93 -8.67
C VAL A 25 8.85 11.78 -7.42
N ARG A 26 9.44 12.97 -7.38
CA ARG A 26 9.30 13.92 -6.27
C ARG A 26 7.84 14.34 -6.11
N THR A 27 7.17 14.69 -7.20
CA THR A 27 5.75 15.07 -7.18
C THR A 27 4.86 13.93 -6.65
N CYS A 28 5.07 12.68 -7.07
CA CYS A 28 4.32 11.54 -6.55
C CYS A 28 4.53 11.36 -5.05
N ARG A 29 5.77 11.48 -4.58
CA ARG A 29 6.11 11.38 -3.16
C ARG A 29 5.43 12.49 -2.35
N GLU A 30 5.49 13.74 -2.79
CA GLU A 30 4.86 14.88 -2.12
C GLU A 30 3.33 14.76 -2.08
N LEU A 31 2.69 14.37 -3.19
CA LEU A 31 1.25 14.14 -3.25
C LEU A 31 0.80 12.99 -2.35
N THR A 32 1.56 11.90 -2.34
CA THR A 32 1.32 10.76 -1.45
C THR A 32 1.47 11.20 0.01
N GLN A 33 2.55 11.89 0.35
CA GLN A 33 2.81 12.34 1.72
C GLN A 33 1.68 13.23 2.22
N ARG A 34 1.24 14.19 1.42
CA ARG A 34 0.11 15.06 1.76
C ARG A 34 -1.16 14.27 2.03
N ALA A 35 -1.54 13.36 1.14
CA ALA A 35 -2.74 12.53 1.32
C ALA A 35 -2.67 11.67 2.59
N LEU A 36 -1.51 11.08 2.87
CA LEU A 36 -1.30 10.24 4.04
C LEU A 36 -1.34 11.05 5.34
N SER A 37 -0.73 12.24 5.37
CA SER A 37 -0.81 13.15 6.52
C SER A 37 -2.23 13.63 6.80
N GLU A 38 -3.02 13.91 5.75
CA GLU A 38 -4.45 14.23 5.89
C GLU A 38 -5.26 13.04 6.46
N TRP A 39 -4.87 11.80 6.17
CA TRP A 39 -5.64 10.60 6.53
C TRP A 39 -5.24 9.94 7.84
N PHE A 40 -3.94 9.92 8.15
CA PHE A 40 -3.40 9.23 9.32
C PHE A 40 -3.03 10.17 10.46
N GLY A 41 -3.06 11.49 10.22
CA GLY A 41 -2.85 12.50 11.25
C GLY A 41 -1.37 12.69 11.59
N PRO A 42 -1.06 13.24 12.78
CA PRO A 42 0.30 13.61 13.14
C PRO A 42 1.20 12.40 13.41
N ALA A 43 2.50 12.67 13.51
CA ALA A 43 3.51 11.68 13.89
C ALA A 43 3.12 10.95 15.19
N GLY A 44 3.34 9.63 15.24
CA GLY A 44 2.98 8.77 16.36
C GLY A 44 1.59 8.13 16.27
N ALA A 45 0.76 8.50 15.29
CA ALA A 45 -0.51 7.81 15.04
C ALA A 45 -0.29 6.37 14.51
N PRO A 46 -1.18 5.40 14.81
CA PRO A 46 -1.02 4.01 14.36
C PRO A 46 -0.89 3.84 12.83
N GLY A 47 -1.46 4.74 12.04
CA GLY A 47 -1.37 4.73 10.58
C GLY A 47 -0.01 5.19 10.02
N GLN A 48 0.89 5.69 10.86
CA GLN A 48 2.14 6.30 10.40
C GLN A 48 3.11 5.28 9.80
N VAL A 49 3.20 4.07 10.35
CA VAL A 49 4.01 2.98 9.78
C VAL A 49 3.54 2.66 8.36
N ALA A 50 2.22 2.55 8.17
CA ALA A 50 1.64 2.32 6.84
C ALA A 50 1.92 3.48 5.87
N ALA A 51 2.00 4.72 6.38
CA ALA A 51 2.35 5.88 5.58
C ALA A 51 3.80 5.85 5.11
N GLU A 52 4.74 5.48 5.99
CA GLU A 52 6.16 5.38 5.68
C GLU A 52 6.44 4.28 4.66
N ASP A 53 5.86 3.09 4.86
CA ASP A 53 5.94 1.98 3.89
C ASP A 53 5.38 2.39 2.54
N ALA A 54 4.21 3.04 2.51
CA ALA A 54 3.62 3.49 1.26
C ALA A 54 4.47 4.54 0.53
N LEU A 55 5.10 5.48 1.24
CA LEU A 55 5.98 6.49 0.63
C LEU A 55 7.23 5.86 0.00
N LEU A 56 7.81 4.87 0.67
CA LEU A 56 8.93 4.11 0.14
C LEU A 56 8.51 3.36 -1.13
N LEU A 57 7.42 2.59 -1.05
CA LEU A 57 6.93 1.80 -2.18
C LEU A 57 6.49 2.64 -3.39
N VAL A 58 5.90 3.82 -3.19
CA VAL A 58 5.62 4.76 -4.29
C VAL A 58 6.90 5.18 -4.99
N SER A 59 7.94 5.51 -4.22
CA SER A 59 9.22 5.96 -4.78
C SER A 59 9.84 4.85 -5.64
N GLU A 60 9.79 3.61 -5.17
CA GLU A 60 10.27 2.45 -5.91
C GLU A 60 9.47 2.17 -7.19
N VAL A 61 8.14 2.18 -7.11
CA VAL A 61 7.27 1.91 -8.26
C VAL A 61 7.44 2.97 -9.35
N VAL A 62 7.47 4.26 -8.97
CA VAL A 62 7.64 5.34 -9.93
C VAL A 62 9.05 5.31 -10.53
N THR A 63 10.09 5.08 -9.72
CA THR A 63 11.47 4.94 -10.21
C THR A 63 11.60 3.78 -11.19
N ASN A 64 10.96 2.64 -10.91
CA ASN A 64 10.93 1.50 -11.80
C ASN A 64 10.22 1.81 -13.14
N ALA A 65 9.15 2.61 -13.13
CA ALA A 65 8.52 3.07 -14.36
C ALA A 65 9.49 3.88 -15.24
N PHE A 66 10.21 4.84 -14.64
CA PHE A 66 11.20 5.65 -15.34
C PHE A 66 12.39 4.85 -15.85
N ALA A 67 12.94 3.94 -15.04
CA ALA A 67 14.06 3.07 -15.42
C ALA A 67 13.76 2.21 -16.65
N HIS A 68 12.48 1.89 -16.89
CA HIS A 68 12.02 1.14 -18.05
C HIS A 68 11.44 2.02 -19.17
N GLY A 69 11.83 3.30 -19.21
CA GLY A 69 11.44 4.26 -20.26
C GLY A 69 9.97 4.70 -20.22
N GLY A 70 9.27 4.39 -19.13
CA GLY A 70 7.89 4.81 -18.91
C GLY A 70 7.80 6.19 -18.28
N VAL A 71 6.66 6.83 -18.47
CA VAL A 71 6.30 8.08 -17.78
C VAL A 71 5.06 7.79 -16.94
N ALA A 72 5.17 7.94 -15.62
CA ALA A 72 4.02 7.86 -14.74
C ALA A 72 3.06 9.02 -15.05
N TYR A 73 1.80 8.70 -15.33
CA TYR A 73 0.78 9.67 -15.72
C TYR A 73 -0.41 9.74 -14.75
N GLU A 74 -0.55 8.76 -13.85
CA GLU A 74 -1.59 8.76 -12.84
C GLU A 74 -1.09 8.12 -11.55
N LEU A 75 -1.37 8.78 -10.43
CA LEU A 75 -1.24 8.24 -9.08
C LEU A 75 -2.64 8.17 -8.44
N ARG A 76 -3.00 7.00 -7.92
CA ARG A 76 -4.27 6.78 -7.21
C ARG A 76 -4.02 6.13 -5.86
N LEU A 77 -4.67 6.67 -4.83
CA LEU A 77 -4.66 6.14 -3.47
C LEU A 77 -6.11 5.86 -3.05
N ASP A 78 -6.39 4.66 -2.58
CA ASP A 78 -7.67 4.26 -2.01
C ASP A 78 -7.44 3.76 -0.58
N ARG A 79 -8.05 4.41 0.42
CA ARG A 79 -7.85 4.11 1.84
C ARG A 79 -9.16 3.71 2.51
N THR A 80 -9.11 2.58 3.21
CA THR A 80 -10.14 2.08 4.14
C THR A 80 -9.63 2.21 5.58
N ASP A 81 -10.38 1.69 6.54
CA ASP A 81 -9.96 1.55 7.93
C ASP A 81 -8.84 0.52 8.12
N ARG A 82 -8.75 -0.50 7.26
CA ARG A 82 -7.78 -1.61 7.38
C ARG A 82 -6.69 -1.65 6.32
N ARG A 83 -6.83 -0.87 5.25
CA ARG A 83 -5.97 -1.00 4.07
C ARG A 83 -5.80 0.30 3.32
N LEU A 84 -4.59 0.54 2.85
CA LEU A 84 -4.24 1.53 1.85
C LEU A 84 -3.83 0.82 0.56
N ARG A 85 -4.53 1.07 -0.55
CA ARG A 85 -4.10 0.68 -1.89
C ARG A 85 -3.48 1.89 -2.58
N VAL A 86 -2.33 1.70 -3.19
CA VAL A 86 -1.73 2.69 -4.08
C VAL A 86 -1.56 2.09 -5.47
N GLN A 87 -1.83 2.88 -6.50
CA GLN A 87 -1.66 2.51 -7.90
C GLN A 87 -0.93 3.63 -8.63
N VAL A 88 0.07 3.26 -9.42
CA VAL A 88 0.76 4.12 -10.36
C VAL A 88 0.51 3.58 -11.76
N SER A 89 0.00 4.41 -12.67
CA SER A 89 -0.09 4.07 -14.08
C SER A 89 0.98 4.79 -14.88
N ASP A 90 1.66 4.05 -15.76
CA ASP A 90 2.76 4.55 -16.58
C ASP A 90 2.65 4.05 -18.03
N THR A 91 3.36 4.73 -18.93
CA THR A 91 3.31 4.45 -20.37
C THR A 91 4.15 3.25 -20.82
N SER A 92 4.98 2.67 -19.95
CA SER A 92 5.85 1.55 -20.33
C SER A 92 5.07 0.23 -20.33
N PRO A 93 5.07 -0.52 -21.45
CA PRO A 93 4.45 -1.84 -21.53
C PRO A 93 5.28 -2.92 -20.83
N VAL A 94 6.50 -2.59 -20.38
CA VAL A 94 7.43 -3.51 -19.75
C VAL A 94 6.87 -3.93 -18.39
N ARG A 95 6.69 -5.24 -18.23
CA ARG A 95 6.27 -5.83 -16.94
C ARG A 95 7.31 -5.48 -15.87
N PRO A 96 6.91 -5.18 -14.63
CA PRO A 96 7.86 -5.10 -13.52
C PRO A 96 8.64 -6.42 -13.43
N ARG A 97 9.97 -6.37 -13.51
CA ARG A 97 10.84 -7.56 -13.41
C ARG A 97 11.79 -7.40 -12.23
N SER A 98 11.87 -8.44 -11.40
CA SER A 98 12.85 -8.51 -10.32
C SER A 98 14.23 -8.69 -10.94
N HIS A 99 15.24 -8.01 -10.40
CA HIS A 99 16.63 -8.17 -10.85
C HIS A 99 17.35 -9.30 -10.09
N GLY A 100 16.61 -10.20 -9.42
CA GLY A 100 17.15 -11.33 -8.66
C GLY A 100 17.47 -10.97 -7.21
N PRO A 101 18.11 -11.89 -6.45
CA PRO A 101 18.40 -11.67 -5.04
C PRO A 101 19.32 -10.46 -4.84
N HIS A 102 19.05 -9.72 -3.76
CA HIS A 102 19.80 -8.54 -3.33
C HIS A 102 21.31 -8.81 -3.34
N ARG A 103 22.05 -8.00 -4.11
CA ARG A 103 23.51 -7.90 -4.01
C ARG A 103 23.82 -6.57 -3.34
N ALA A 104 24.59 -6.60 -2.25
CA ALA A 104 24.92 -5.42 -1.46
C ALA A 104 25.58 -4.30 -2.29
N ASP A 105 26.19 -4.66 -3.42
CA ASP A 105 26.89 -3.74 -4.33
C ASP A 105 25.98 -3.18 -5.45
N SER A 106 24.69 -3.53 -5.49
CA SER A 106 23.77 -3.08 -6.53
C SER A 106 22.85 -1.96 -6.02
N THR A 107 23.06 -0.75 -6.51
CA THR A 107 22.18 0.42 -6.25
C THR A 107 20.81 0.30 -6.96
N SER A 108 20.67 -0.64 -7.90
CA SER A 108 19.44 -0.83 -8.71
C SER A 108 18.87 -2.23 -8.50
N GLY A 109 17.53 -2.34 -8.41
CA GLY A 109 16.82 -3.61 -8.35
C GLY A 109 16.00 -3.88 -7.09
N HIS A 110 15.97 -2.96 -6.12
CA HIS A 110 15.25 -3.15 -4.85
C HIS A 110 13.73 -3.02 -4.94
N GLY A 111 13.20 -2.37 -5.98
CA GLY A 111 11.79 -1.98 -5.97
C GLY A 111 10.80 -3.15 -5.83
N LEU A 112 11.04 -4.26 -6.52
CA LEU A 112 10.21 -5.46 -6.38
C LEU A 112 10.45 -6.21 -5.07
N TYR A 113 11.69 -6.26 -4.60
CA TYR A 113 12.02 -6.84 -3.29
C TYR A 113 11.33 -6.08 -2.15
N LEU A 114 11.29 -4.75 -2.20
CA LEU A 114 10.59 -3.92 -1.22
C LEU A 114 9.08 -4.13 -1.29
N LEU A 115 8.50 -4.20 -2.50
CA LEU A 115 7.09 -4.56 -2.68
C LEU A 115 6.78 -5.92 -2.05
N GLU A 116 7.57 -6.94 -2.31
CA GLU A 116 7.37 -8.29 -1.77
C GLU A 116 7.44 -8.34 -0.24
N ARG A 117 8.22 -7.45 0.40
CA ARG A 117 8.41 -7.46 1.86
C ARG A 117 7.48 -6.55 2.64
N LEU A 118 7.13 -5.40 2.08
CA LEU A 118 6.39 -4.35 2.79
C LEU A 118 4.92 -4.28 2.40
N SER A 119 4.55 -4.82 1.23
CA SER A 119 3.15 -4.87 0.83
C SER A 119 2.46 -6.15 1.35
N ALA A 120 1.21 -6.02 1.77
CA ALA A 120 0.34 -7.16 2.03
C ALA A 120 -0.04 -7.88 0.73
N ALA A 121 -0.14 -7.11 -0.36
CA ALA A 121 -0.34 -7.62 -1.70
C ALA A 121 0.16 -6.59 -2.72
N TRP A 122 0.59 -7.04 -3.88
CA TRP A 122 0.91 -6.16 -5.00
C TRP A 122 0.67 -6.88 -6.32
N GLY A 123 0.62 -6.11 -7.40
CA GLY A 123 0.49 -6.66 -8.74
C GLY A 123 0.59 -5.60 -9.81
N TRP A 124 0.36 -6.01 -11.04
CA TRP A 124 0.30 -5.10 -12.17
C TRP A 124 -0.72 -5.59 -13.21
N ALA A 125 -1.24 -4.67 -14.00
CA ALA A 125 -2.15 -4.97 -15.10
C ALA A 125 -1.80 -4.10 -16.31
N ARG A 126 -2.03 -4.63 -17.53
CA ARG A 126 -1.94 -3.81 -18.75
C ARG A 126 -3.03 -2.75 -18.72
N ARG A 127 -2.70 -1.53 -19.16
CA ARG A 127 -3.66 -0.43 -19.28
C ARG A 127 -3.35 0.38 -20.53
N GLY A 128 -4.16 0.19 -21.57
CA GLY A 128 -3.89 0.74 -22.90
C GLY A 128 -2.50 0.31 -23.41
N GLY A 129 -1.70 1.30 -23.86
CA GLY A 129 -0.32 1.08 -24.31
C GLY A 129 0.71 0.90 -23.18
N GLY A 130 0.32 1.10 -21.91
CA GLY A 130 1.20 1.01 -20.75
C GLY A 130 0.71 0.00 -19.72
N LYS A 131 0.97 0.31 -18.44
CA LYS A 131 0.59 -0.54 -17.32
C LYS A 131 0.14 0.27 -16.11
N ALA A 132 -0.55 -0.43 -15.20
CA ALA A 132 -0.77 0.03 -13.83
C ALA A 132 -0.09 -0.96 -12.88
N VAL A 133 0.78 -0.46 -12.02
CA VAL A 133 1.39 -1.20 -10.90
C VAL A 133 0.68 -0.76 -9.62
N TRP A 134 0.31 -1.70 -8.77
CA TRP A 134 -0.39 -1.40 -7.52
C TRP A 134 0.15 -2.23 -6.37
N PHE A 135 -0.02 -1.72 -5.17
CA PHE A 135 0.30 -2.41 -3.92
C PHE A 135 -0.67 -2.03 -2.80
N GLU A 136 -0.67 -2.85 -1.75
CA GLU A 136 -1.54 -2.73 -0.59
C GLU A 136 -0.68 -2.72 0.68
N VAL A 137 -0.92 -1.77 1.56
CA VAL A 137 -0.31 -1.73 2.90
C VAL A 137 -1.43 -1.88 3.94
N ALA A 138 -1.18 -2.71 4.95
CA ALA A 138 -2.11 -2.88 6.06
C ALA A 138 -2.13 -1.59 6.90
N VAL A 139 -3.32 -1.09 7.22
CA VAL A 139 -3.50 0.04 8.14
C VAL A 139 -3.80 -0.53 9.51
N PRO A 140 -2.90 -0.35 10.50
CA PRO A 140 -3.17 -0.76 11.86
C PRO A 140 -4.43 -0.04 12.37
N PRO A 141 -5.34 -0.75 13.07
CA PRO A 141 -6.50 -0.10 13.64
C PRO A 141 -6.03 1.01 14.60
N SER A 142 -6.63 2.18 14.50
CA SER A 142 -6.48 3.23 15.50
C SER A 142 -6.79 2.61 16.86
N ARG A 143 -5.89 2.71 17.86
CA ARG A 143 -6.12 2.23 19.23
C ARG A 143 -7.17 3.08 19.98
N GLY A 144 -8.29 3.42 19.34
CA GLY A 144 -9.41 4.18 19.89
C GLY A 144 -10.64 3.31 20.18
N GLY A 145 -10.49 1.99 20.22
CA GLY A 145 -11.59 1.03 20.41
C GLY A 145 -11.15 -0.29 21.01
N MET A 146 -10.19 -0.26 21.94
CA MET A 146 -10.03 -1.37 22.89
C MET A 146 -11.04 -1.13 24.02
N PRO A 147 -12.03 -2.02 24.24
CA PRO A 147 -12.50 -2.21 25.62
C PRO A 147 -11.26 -2.49 26.47
N GLY A 148 -11.17 -1.89 27.66
CA GLY A 148 -10.03 -2.13 28.56
C GLY A 148 -9.75 -3.63 28.75
N PRO A 149 -8.57 -4.04 29.25
CA PRO A 149 -8.23 -5.44 29.47
C PRO A 149 -9.18 -6.05 30.52
N GLY A 150 -10.34 -6.50 30.06
CA GLY A 150 -11.39 -7.13 30.82
C GLY A 150 -11.41 -8.60 30.48
N ALA A 151 -10.88 -9.39 31.41
CA ALA A 151 -10.96 -10.84 31.53
C ALA A 151 -10.35 -11.68 30.41
N CYS A 152 -9.20 -12.30 30.72
CA CYS A 152 -8.88 -13.60 30.17
C CYS A 152 -10.05 -14.56 30.42
N PRO A 153 -10.68 -15.16 29.39
CA PRO A 153 -11.41 -16.39 29.62
C PRO A 153 -10.39 -17.49 29.91
N ALA A 154 -10.49 -18.10 31.09
CA ALA A 154 -9.71 -19.28 31.44
C ALA A 154 -9.94 -20.39 30.39
N PRO A 155 -8.91 -21.17 30.03
CA PRO A 155 -9.11 -22.32 29.14
C PRO A 155 -9.99 -23.36 29.84
N GLY A 156 -11.19 -23.56 29.29
CA GLY A 156 -12.07 -24.66 29.66
C GLY A 156 -11.40 -26.00 29.32
N ALA A 157 -11.34 -26.88 30.32
CA ALA A 157 -10.80 -28.23 30.24
C ALA A 157 -11.51 -29.11 29.18
N PRO A 158 -10.84 -30.15 28.65
CA PRO A 158 -11.29 -30.90 27.48
C PRO A 158 -12.54 -31.75 27.75
N GLY A 159 -13.57 -31.54 26.92
CA GLY A 159 -14.77 -32.37 26.90
C GLY A 159 -14.47 -33.78 26.38
N ARG A 160 -14.74 -34.78 27.21
CA ARG A 160 -14.74 -36.21 26.90
C ARG A 160 -15.74 -36.52 25.77
N SER A 161 -15.32 -37.30 24.77
CA SER A 161 -16.22 -38.02 23.87
C SER A 161 -16.94 -39.16 24.62
N PRO A 162 -18.25 -39.35 24.44
CA PRO A 162 -18.90 -40.60 24.79
C PRO A 162 -19.20 -41.47 23.55
N ALA A 163 -18.99 -42.78 23.77
CA ALA A 163 -19.46 -43.99 23.07
C ALA A 163 -19.09 -44.16 21.58
#